data_AF-A0A518X9L6-F1
#
_entry.id   AF-A0A518X9L6-F1
#
_cell.length_a   1.000
_cell.length_b   1.000
_cell.length_c   1.000
_cell.angle_alpha   90.00
_cell.angle_beta   90.00
_cell.angle_gamma   90.00
#
_symmetry.space_group_name_H-M   'P 1'
#
loop_
_entity.id
_entity.type
_entity.pdbx_description
1 polymer ?
#
loop_
_entity_poly.entity_id
_entity_poly.type
_entity_poly.pdbx_seq_one_letter_code
_entity_poly.pdbx_strand_id
1 'polypeptide(L)'
;MEQLLIEKELPAGFYYPDEFKRIVSQGLLDFDPWLILQGERLRIRFNGIKSRYPSRELIPFARREDNDDVACWEVNKPGKVIIIHDFAKEGYENVQEIDSFWDWLRSALEATIEYDGE
;
A
#
# COMPACT_ATOMS: atom_id res chain seq x y z
N MET A 1 -9.38 -3.44 -18.32
CA MET A 1 -9.01 -2.23 -17.56
C MET A 1 -7.88 -2.62 -16.63
N GLU A 2 -6.78 -1.88 -16.59
CA GLU A 2 -5.58 -2.25 -15.84
C GLU A 2 -5.80 -2.05 -14.33
N GLN A 3 -5.68 -3.13 -13.56
CA GLN A 3 -5.95 -3.13 -12.11
C GLN A 3 -4.80 -2.52 -11.29
N LEU A 4 -3.55 -2.67 -11.71
CA LEU A 4 -2.38 -2.08 -11.04
C LEU A 4 -1.83 -0.88 -11.83
N LEU A 5 -0.91 -0.13 -11.23
CA LEU A 5 -0.13 0.87 -11.96
C LEU A 5 0.76 0.16 -12.99
N ILE A 6 0.89 0.74 -14.17
CA ILE A 6 1.77 0.18 -15.20
C ILE A 6 3.14 0.84 -15.18
N GLU A 7 4.10 0.27 -15.92
CA GLU A 7 5.50 0.72 -15.94
C GLU A 7 5.67 2.23 -16.19
N LYS A 8 4.83 2.84 -17.05
CA LYS A 8 4.87 4.29 -17.31
C LYS A 8 4.42 5.17 -16.13
N GLU A 9 3.68 4.58 -15.19
CA GLU A 9 3.15 5.26 -13.98
C GLU A 9 4.08 5.06 -12.78
N LEU A 10 4.84 3.96 -12.75
CA LEU A 10 5.71 3.59 -11.65
C LEU A 10 7.00 4.43 -11.65
N PRO A 11 7.58 4.70 -10.46
CA PRO A 11 8.94 5.22 -10.36
C PRO A 11 9.96 4.33 -11.05
N ALA A 12 11.00 4.93 -11.61
CA ALA A 12 12.04 4.20 -12.33
C ALA A 12 12.74 3.19 -11.41
N GLY A 13 12.86 1.94 -11.86
CA GLY A 13 13.51 0.87 -11.10
C GLY A 13 12.62 0.16 -10.08
N PHE A 14 11.35 0.56 -9.94
CA PHE A 14 10.39 -0.18 -9.12
C PHE A 14 9.69 -1.28 -9.93
N TYR A 15 9.58 -2.45 -9.30
CA TYR A 15 8.77 -3.57 -9.80
C TYR A 15 7.95 -4.13 -8.66
N TYR A 16 6.69 -4.47 -8.93
CA TYR A 16 5.86 -5.15 -7.94
C TYR A 16 6.47 -6.50 -7.55
N PRO A 17 6.53 -6.83 -6.25
CA PRO A 17 6.94 -8.15 -5.79
C PRO A 17 6.09 -9.27 -6.40
N ASP A 18 6.70 -10.42 -6.68
CA ASP A 18 6.01 -11.56 -7.29
C ASP A 18 4.92 -12.12 -6.37
N GLU A 19 5.17 -12.12 -5.07
CA GLU A 19 4.21 -12.47 -4.04
C GLU A 19 2.96 -11.60 -4.05
N PHE A 20 3.10 -10.28 -4.23
CA PHE A 20 1.97 -9.37 -4.31
C PHE A 20 1.15 -9.63 -5.58
N LYS A 21 1.82 -9.78 -6.74
CA LYS A 21 1.14 -10.10 -8.00
C LYS A 21 0.37 -11.41 -7.91
N ARG A 22 0.91 -12.42 -7.22
CA ARG A 22 0.22 -13.68 -6.95
C ARG A 22 -1.07 -13.46 -6.17
N ILE A 23 -1.03 -12.74 -5.06
CA ILE A 23 -2.22 -12.44 -4.23
C ILE A 23 -3.29 -11.70 -5.03
N VAL A 24 -2.90 -10.66 -5.77
CA VAL A 24 -3.81 -9.91 -6.64
C VAL A 24 -4.43 -10.79 -7.72
N SER A 25 -3.65 -11.66 -8.36
CA SER A 25 -4.14 -12.58 -9.40
C SER A 25 -5.16 -13.61 -8.89
N GLN A 26 -5.13 -13.90 -7.58
CA GLN A 26 -6.09 -14.79 -6.91
C GLN A 26 -7.37 -14.07 -6.47
N GLY A 27 -7.46 -12.75 -6.64
CA GLY A 27 -8.61 -11.96 -6.20
C GLY A 27 -8.69 -11.78 -4.69
N LEU A 28 -7.60 -12.05 -3.96
CA LEU A 28 -7.50 -11.83 -2.51
C LEU A 28 -7.16 -10.35 -2.27
N LEU A 29 -8.20 -9.51 -2.22
CA LEU A 29 -8.05 -8.06 -2.19
C LEU A 29 -8.61 -7.42 -0.93
N ASP A 30 -9.50 -8.12 -0.24
CA ASP A 30 -10.28 -7.60 0.88
C ASP A 30 -9.87 -8.35 2.15
N PHE A 31 -9.34 -7.60 3.10
CA PHE A 31 -8.80 -8.03 4.37
C PHE A 31 -9.22 -7.04 5.45
N ASP A 32 -10.51 -6.69 5.51
CA ASP A 32 -11.09 -5.75 6.48
C ASP A 32 -10.32 -5.78 7.81
N PRO A 33 -9.72 -4.67 8.26
CA PRO A 33 -9.94 -3.30 7.77
C PRO A 33 -9.06 -2.89 6.57
N TRP A 34 -8.21 -3.78 6.03
CA TRP A 34 -7.32 -3.49 4.90
C TRP A 34 -7.95 -3.84 3.55
N LEU A 35 -7.87 -2.92 2.60
CA LEU A 35 -8.28 -3.12 1.21
C LEU A 35 -7.11 -2.87 0.25
N ILE A 36 -6.78 -3.87 -0.57
CA ILE A 36 -5.83 -3.73 -1.68
C ILE A 36 -6.47 -2.83 -2.76
N LEU A 37 -5.76 -1.75 -3.10
CA LEU A 37 -6.20 -0.75 -4.05
C LEU A 37 -5.99 -1.21 -5.49
N GLN A 38 -6.99 -0.98 -6.34
CA GLN A 38 -6.92 -1.25 -7.77
C GLN A 38 -7.52 -0.11 -8.60
N GLY A 39 -7.20 -0.10 -9.89
CA GLY A 39 -7.83 0.73 -10.91
C GLY A 39 -7.69 2.22 -10.64
N GLU A 40 -8.82 2.92 -10.67
CA GLU A 40 -8.87 4.37 -10.45
C GLU A 40 -8.58 4.75 -8.98
N ARG A 41 -9.05 3.94 -8.02
CA ARG A 41 -8.81 4.19 -6.59
C ARG A 41 -7.31 4.18 -6.27
N LEU A 42 -6.57 3.23 -6.84
CA LEU A 42 -5.12 3.17 -6.74
C LEU A 42 -4.44 4.41 -7.32
N ARG A 43 -4.83 4.83 -8.53
CA ARG A 43 -4.25 6.00 -9.22
C ARG A 43 -4.50 7.30 -8.48
N ILE A 44 -5.73 7.50 -7.99
CA ILE A 44 -6.08 8.67 -7.17
C ILE A 44 -5.22 8.70 -5.91
N ARG A 45 -5.09 7.56 -5.21
CA ARG A 45 -4.27 7.49 -3.99
C ARG A 45 -2.80 7.74 -4.28
N PHE A 46 -2.24 7.12 -5.33
CA PHE A 46 -0.86 7.32 -5.74
C PHE A 46 -0.54 8.77 -6.06
N ASN A 47 -1.37 9.44 -6.87
CA ASN A 47 -1.18 10.85 -7.20
C ASN A 47 -1.33 11.76 -5.96
N GLY A 48 -2.27 11.44 -5.07
CA GLY A 48 -2.46 12.16 -3.82
C GLY A 48 -1.23 12.08 -2.90
N ILE A 49 -0.72 10.87 -2.68
CA ILE A 49 0.48 10.62 -1.86
C ILE A 49 1.69 11.32 -2.46
N LYS A 50 1.89 11.20 -3.78
CA LYS A 50 2.97 11.89 -4.49
C LYS A 50 2.89 13.41 -4.35
N SER A 51 1.69 13.98 -4.32
CA SER A 51 1.51 15.43 -4.10
C SER A 51 1.74 15.86 -2.65
N ARG A 52 1.45 15.00 -1.67
CA ARG A 52 1.59 15.30 -0.24
C ARG A 52 3.00 15.08 0.29
N TYR A 53 3.71 14.10 -0.26
CA TYR A 53 5.05 13.69 0.16
C TYR A 53 6.03 13.74 -1.01
N PRO A 54 6.25 14.92 -1.64
CA PRO A 54 7.05 15.04 -2.85
C PRO A 54 8.54 14.68 -2.64
N SER A 55 9.03 14.65 -1.40
CA SER A 55 10.39 14.21 -1.09
C SER A 55 10.56 12.68 -1.06
N ARG A 56 9.48 11.91 -1.22
CA ARG A 56 9.46 10.45 -1.16
C ARG A 56 8.89 9.83 -2.42
N GLU A 57 9.39 8.64 -2.76
CA GLU A 57 8.87 7.83 -3.87
C GLU A 57 8.09 6.64 -3.31
N LEU A 58 6.85 6.93 -2.89
CA LEU A 58 5.94 5.95 -2.29
C LEU A 58 4.96 5.40 -3.32
N ILE A 59 4.85 4.07 -3.38
CA ILE A 59 3.91 3.34 -4.22
C ILE A 59 2.87 2.69 -3.30
N PRO A 60 1.66 3.25 -3.14
CA PRO A 60 0.63 2.66 -2.30
C PRO A 60 0.09 1.39 -2.95
N PHE A 61 -0.35 0.44 -2.12
CA PHE A 61 -0.98 -0.78 -2.60
C PHE A 61 -2.18 -1.24 -1.77
N ALA A 62 -2.27 -0.83 -0.51
CA ALA A 62 -3.45 -1.08 0.32
C ALA A 62 -3.75 0.13 1.20
N ARG A 63 -5.02 0.34 1.51
CA ARG A 63 -5.47 1.32 2.50
C ARG A 63 -6.16 0.60 3.65
N ARG A 64 -6.10 1.16 4.84
CA ARG A 64 -7.07 0.85 5.89
C ARG A 64 -8.36 1.62 5.63
N GLU A 65 -9.49 1.05 6.02
CA GLU A 65 -10.81 1.67 5.86
C GLU A 65 -11.30 2.34 7.15
N ASP A 66 -10.78 1.92 8.31
CA ASP A 66 -11.08 2.45 9.64
C ASP A 66 -10.21 3.66 10.04
N ASN A 67 -9.16 3.97 9.28
CA ASN A 67 -8.33 5.15 9.45
C ASN A 67 -7.64 5.56 8.12
N ASP A 68 -6.79 6.59 8.18
CA ASP A 68 -6.06 7.10 7.01
C ASP A 68 -4.76 6.34 6.71
N ASP A 69 -4.51 5.17 7.30
CA ASP A 69 -3.28 4.42 7.07
C ASP A 69 -3.23 3.81 5.67
N VAL A 70 -2.03 3.80 5.10
CA VAL A 70 -1.75 3.28 3.77
C VAL A 70 -0.48 2.46 3.79
N ALA A 71 -0.57 1.24 3.27
CA ALA A 71 0.59 0.40 3.02
C ALA A 71 1.20 0.77 1.66
N CYS A 72 2.48 1.09 1.68
CA CYS A 72 3.27 1.50 0.53
C CYS A 72 4.54 0.65 0.37
N TRP A 73 5.08 0.61 -0.84
CA TRP A 73 6.52 0.41 -1.04
C TRP A 73 7.21 1.76 -1.18
N GLU A 74 8.51 1.79 -0.87
CA GLU A 74 9.37 2.95 -1.12
C GLU A 74 10.56 2.49 -1.97
N VAL A 75 10.84 3.19 -3.07
CA VAL A 75 11.90 2.82 -4.04
C VAL A 75 13.25 2.57 -3.34
N ASN A 76 13.53 3.37 -2.32
CA ASN A 76 14.80 3.39 -1.60
C ASN A 76 14.90 2.33 -0.50
N LYS A 77 13.81 1.57 -0.26
CA LYS A 77 13.68 0.54 0.79
C LYS A 77 13.15 -0.77 0.20
N PRO A 78 13.91 -1.40 -0.72
CA PRO A 78 13.45 -2.60 -1.41
C PRO A 78 13.11 -3.72 -0.43
N GLY A 79 12.02 -4.45 -0.73
CA GLY A 79 11.54 -5.57 0.08
C GLY A 79 10.67 -5.18 1.26
N LYS A 80 10.77 -3.95 1.78
CA LYS A 80 9.98 -3.50 2.94
C LYS A 80 8.63 -2.94 2.54
N VAL A 81 7.65 -3.11 3.42
CA VAL A 81 6.36 -2.38 3.38
C VAL A 81 6.43 -1.24 4.40
N ILE A 82 6.02 -0.05 3.99
CA ILE A 82 5.97 1.13 4.83
C ILE A 82 4.51 1.48 5.07
N ILE A 83 4.10 1.51 6.33
CA ILE A 83 2.79 2.04 6.73
C ILE A 83 2.96 3.52 6.98
N ILE A 84 2.19 4.33 6.25
CA ILE A 84 2.08 5.77 6.48
C ILE A 84 0.68 6.12 6.94
N HIS A 85 0.55 7.16 7.75
CA HIS A 85 -0.72 7.83 8.02
C HIS A 85 -0.92 8.91 6.97
N ASP A 86 -1.77 8.65 5.98
CA ASP A 86 -2.03 9.59 4.88
C ASP A 86 -2.64 10.88 5.46
N PHE A 87 -2.37 12.02 4.80
CA PHE A 87 -2.72 13.39 5.26
C PHE A 87 -1.95 13.92 6.50
N ALA A 88 -1.08 13.13 7.13
CA ALA A 88 -0.10 13.67 8.06
C ALA A 88 0.85 14.66 7.36
N LYS A 89 1.45 15.58 8.13
CA LYS A 89 2.49 16.48 7.61
C LYS A 89 3.71 15.67 7.16
N GLU A 90 4.29 16.02 6.01
CA GLU A 90 5.52 15.42 5.50
C GLU A 90 6.63 15.42 6.58
N GLY A 91 7.25 14.26 6.77
CA GLY A 91 8.21 13.95 7.83
C GLY A 91 7.60 13.31 9.08
N TYR A 92 6.26 13.29 9.21
CA TYR A 92 5.54 12.72 10.35
C TYR A 92 4.62 11.56 9.97
N GLU A 93 4.51 11.25 8.68
CA GLU A 93 3.56 10.25 8.17
C GLU A 93 4.00 8.81 8.44
N ASN A 94 5.28 8.53 8.70
CA ASN A 94 5.73 7.14 8.92
C ASN A 94 5.19 6.58 10.25
N VAL A 95 4.38 5.52 10.15
CA VAL A 95 3.82 4.79 11.29
C VAL A 95 4.69 3.57 11.61
N GLN A 96 5.00 2.77 10.59
CA GLN A 96 5.70 1.50 10.77
C GLN A 96 6.46 1.08 9.51
N GLU A 97 7.58 0.38 9.70
CA GLU A 97 8.23 -0.39 8.63
C GLU A 97 8.07 -1.89 8.92
N ILE A 98 7.74 -2.64 7.88
CA ILE A 98 7.49 -4.08 7.93
C ILE A 98 8.44 -4.75 6.93
N ASP A 99 9.08 -5.84 7.35
CA ASP A 99 10.24 -6.40 6.64
C ASP A 99 9.93 -7.03 5.29
N SER A 100 8.69 -7.46 5.06
CA SER A 100 8.25 -8.03 3.79
C SER A 100 6.76 -7.85 3.52
N PHE A 101 6.35 -8.05 2.26
CA PHE A 101 4.93 -8.15 1.93
C PHE A 101 4.22 -9.29 2.67
N TRP A 102 4.90 -10.41 2.92
CA TRP A 102 4.30 -11.53 3.68
C TRP A 102 4.11 -11.21 5.15
N ASP A 103 5.02 -10.44 5.75
CA ASP A 103 4.86 -9.94 7.12
C ASP A 103 3.66 -8.98 7.19
N TRP A 104 3.52 -8.09 6.20
CA TRP A 104 2.35 -7.22 6.10
C TRP A 104 1.06 -8.03 5.93
N LEU A 105 1.04 -9.02 5.05
CA LEU A 105 -0.15 -9.83 4.82
C LEU A 105 -0.56 -10.63 6.07
N ARG A 106 0.42 -11.16 6.83
CA ARG A 106 0.14 -11.78 8.14
C ARG A 106 -0.52 -10.80 9.09
N SER A 107 0.04 -9.59 9.22
CA SER A 107 -0.52 -8.54 10.06
C SER A 107 -1.91 -8.08 9.60
N ALA A 108 -2.16 -7.99 8.30
CA ALA A 108 -3.47 -7.66 7.76
C ALA A 108 -4.51 -8.74 8.11
N LEU A 109 -4.14 -10.02 8.03
CA LEU A 109 -5.01 -11.13 8.43
C LEU A 109 -5.26 -11.17 9.94
N GLU A 110 -4.25 -10.84 10.76
CA GLU A 110 -4.44 -10.68 12.21
C GLU A 110 -5.44 -9.55 12.49
N ALA A 111 -5.30 -8.41 11.81
CA ALA A 111 -6.26 -7.31 11.90
C ALA A 111 -7.67 -7.75 11.46
N THR A 112 -7.80 -8.59 10.43
CA THR A 112 -9.11 -9.18 10.04
C THR A 112 -9.72 -10.07 11.10
N ILE A 113 -8.90 -10.81 11.85
CA ILE A 113 -9.40 -11.65 12.95
C ILE A 113 -9.87 -10.79 14.13
N GLU A 114 -9.18 -9.68 14.39
CA GLU A 114 -9.48 -8.75 15.49
C GLU A 114 -10.59 -7.74 15.16
N TYR A 115 -10.89 -7.54 13.87
CA TYR A 115 -11.87 -6.58 13.42
C TYR A 115 -13.29 -7.09 13.68
N ASP A 116 -13.96 -6.48 14.66
CA ASP A 116 -15.33 -6.84 15.05
C ASP A 116 -16.41 -6.30 14.09
N GLY A 117 -16.02 -5.55 13.06
CA GLY A 117 -16.95 -4.86 12.16
C GLY A 117 -17.62 -3.65 12.81
N GLU A 118 -17.80 -2.57 12.05
CA GLU A 118 -18.82 -1.55 12.36
C GLU A 118 -20.14 -1.85 11.65
#